data_AF-H2U4X9-F1
#
_entry.id   AF-H2U4X9-F1
#
_cell.length_a   1.000
_cell.length_b   1.000
_cell.length_c   1.000
_cell.angle_alpha   90.00
_cell.angle_beta   90.00
_cell.angle_gamma   90.00
#
_symmetry.space_group_name_H-M   'P 1'
#
loop_
_entity.id
_entity.type
_entity.pdbx_description
1 polymer ?
#
loop_
_entity_poly.entity_id
_entity_poly.type
_entity_poly.pdbx_seq_one_letter_code
_entity_poly.pdbx_strand_id
1 'polypeptide(L)'
;MVITKDFSTMLLLVIISSLAFVSAKECDTEVDHHKLLLSLNRRLLSSLETQGGRPNPSVHLALRLSSHHNLAMENNHLNSLKTKLHNDLQSSLSNSQAVTGLLALYTLALKSSCFDLSTVSFSVQGRIETLLMHLKQQMEQEKDHMAYSAGPLTNYYQYSLGVLALCVSSVRVNNHVTNKLIHAAQHEDFRHGDSESVDTYAMAGMALQCVKNAGFHVHSATGLNAALAKIKQKLLASRKSGGHIGNEFSTGLAVQALLAMGSPETEYTPALEAMRTSVRCNVYHNPMAMSQVLPALNQKSYLTVKHKQCLSEDDSLVLEPKDPVMELDTETTVNLTVEVVTFSNKIVPYYVDVPKGSTLLEALGILRDKTDGFTFETESSLWGPFLSVVNGEQARQSDRRYWSLSSNGNALTEGASDFKIKKAQKITIQNKSY
;
A
#
# COMPACT_ATOMS: atom_id res chain seq x y z
N MET A 1 -44.83 39.50 58.63
CA MET A 1 -45.23 40.28 57.44
C MET A 1 -44.37 39.79 56.28
N VAL A 2 -45.00 39.17 55.27
CA VAL A 2 -44.63 39.19 53.82
C VAL A 2 -43.15 38.88 53.50
N ILE A 3 -42.71 37.70 53.01
CA ILE A 3 -42.99 36.97 51.74
C ILE A 3 -41.64 36.74 51.01
N THR A 4 -41.33 35.46 50.78
CA THR A 4 -40.66 34.79 49.63
C THR A 4 -39.28 35.19 49.10
N LYS A 5 -38.47 34.13 48.91
CA LYS A 5 -37.69 33.70 47.70
C LYS A 5 -36.33 33.15 48.14
N ASP A 6 -35.75 32.09 47.60
CA ASP A 6 -36.07 31.22 46.47
C ASP A 6 -35.35 29.88 46.72
N PHE A 7 -35.98 28.78 46.32
CA PHE A 7 -35.36 27.47 46.17
C PHE A 7 -34.38 27.51 45.01
N SER A 8 -33.13 27.09 45.22
CA SER A 8 -32.32 26.56 44.12
C SER A 8 -31.36 25.50 44.65
N THR A 9 -31.85 24.27 44.60
CA THR A 9 -31.10 23.03 44.82
C THR A 9 -30.07 22.88 43.70
N MET A 10 -28.79 23.11 43.99
CA MET A 10 -27.72 22.86 43.01
C MET A 10 -27.36 21.37 43.06
N LEU A 11 -27.88 20.61 42.11
CA LEU A 11 -27.59 19.19 41.88
C LEU A 11 -26.19 19.08 41.25
N LEU A 12 -25.18 18.65 42.00
CA LEU A 12 -23.86 18.32 41.46
C LEU A 12 -23.94 16.94 40.78
N LEU A 13 -24.11 16.93 39.46
CA LEU A 13 -23.94 15.76 38.61
C LEU A 13 -22.44 15.51 38.38
N VAL A 14 -21.86 14.59 39.13
CA VAL A 14 -20.53 14.04 38.85
C VAL A 14 -20.67 13.05 37.68
N ILE A 15 -20.39 13.51 36.47
CA ILE A 15 -20.28 12.63 35.30
C ILE A 15 -18.92 11.92 35.42
N ILE A 16 -18.94 10.69 35.93
CA ILE A 16 -17.82 9.77 35.83
C ILE A 16 -17.74 9.34 34.37
N SER A 17 -16.89 10.01 33.59
CA SER A 17 -16.51 9.55 32.26
C SER A 17 -15.70 8.27 32.43
N SER A 18 -16.34 7.13 32.21
CA SER A 18 -15.67 5.84 32.05
C SER A 18 -14.78 5.91 30.80
N LEU A 19 -13.52 6.31 30.98
CA LEU A 19 -12.47 6.09 30.00
C LEU A 19 -12.33 4.58 29.86
N ALA A 20 -12.91 4.04 28.79
CA ALA A 20 -12.60 2.71 28.33
C ALA A 20 -11.12 2.72 27.92
N PHE A 21 -10.25 2.32 28.84
CA PHE A 21 -8.89 1.95 28.53
C PHE A 21 -8.96 0.75 27.59
N VAL A 22 -8.87 1.02 26.30
CA VAL A 22 -8.46 0.01 25.33
C VAL A 22 -7.08 -0.44 25.81
N SER A 23 -6.95 -1.71 26.23
CA SER A 23 -5.66 -2.35 26.44
C SER A 23 -4.93 -2.35 25.10
N ALA A 24 -4.24 -1.24 24.82
CA ALA A 24 -3.17 -1.22 23.86
C ALA A 24 -2.08 -2.08 24.47
N LYS A 25 -1.65 -3.11 23.74
CA LYS A 25 -0.41 -3.81 24.05
C LYS A 25 0.66 -2.71 24.21
N GLU A 26 1.28 -2.62 25.38
CA GLU A 26 2.35 -1.64 25.61
C GLU A 26 3.39 -1.85 24.50
N CYS A 27 3.53 -0.85 23.63
CA CYS A 27 4.55 -0.90 22.59
C CYS A 27 5.91 -0.72 23.27
N ASP A 28 6.93 -1.44 22.82
CA ASP A 28 8.28 -1.27 23.37
C ASP A 28 8.70 0.20 23.27
N THR A 29 8.99 0.79 24.43
CA THR A 29 9.20 2.24 24.56
C THR A 29 10.64 2.66 24.26
N GLU A 30 11.58 1.72 24.24
CA GLU A 30 13.01 2.02 24.18
C GLU A 30 13.78 1.09 23.24
N VAL A 31 13.75 1.42 21.95
CA VAL A 31 14.62 0.79 20.95
C VAL A 31 15.38 1.88 20.20
N ASP A 32 16.71 1.76 20.23
CA ASP A 32 17.64 2.53 19.41
C ASP A 32 17.22 2.50 17.92
N HIS A 33 17.28 3.66 17.25
CA HIS A 33 16.77 3.81 15.88
C HIS A 33 17.45 2.85 14.90
N HIS A 34 18.75 2.62 15.08
CA HIS A 34 19.49 1.71 14.22
C HIS A 34 19.05 0.26 14.44
N LYS A 35 18.92 -0.19 15.70
CA LYS A 35 18.36 -1.52 16.02
C LYS A 35 16.94 -1.71 15.48
N LEU A 36 16.08 -0.70 15.58
CA LEU A 36 14.71 -0.75 15.08
C LEU A 36 14.67 -0.94 13.55
N LEU A 37 15.52 -0.19 12.82
CA LEU A 37 15.64 -0.28 11.37
C LEU A 37 16.17 -1.66 10.96
N LEU A 38 17.19 -2.16 11.65
CA LEU A 38 17.78 -3.47 11.40
C LEU A 38 16.76 -4.59 11.64
N SER A 39 15.96 -4.50 12.71
CA SER A 39 14.85 -5.41 13.00
C SER A 39 13.80 -5.43 11.90
N LEU A 40 13.38 -4.25 11.40
CA LEU A 40 12.45 -4.17 10.27
C LEU A 40 13.03 -4.79 8.99
N ASN A 41 14.31 -4.53 8.70
CA ASN A 41 14.99 -5.09 7.54
C ASN A 41 15.08 -6.63 7.61
N ARG A 42 15.42 -7.19 8.79
CA ARG A 42 15.43 -8.64 9.03
C ARG A 42 14.04 -9.25 8.88
N ARG A 43 12.99 -8.63 9.41
CA ARG A 43 11.60 -9.11 9.24
C ARG A 43 11.19 -9.15 7.77
N LEU A 44 11.52 -8.10 7.02
CA LEU A 44 11.25 -8.07 5.58
C LEU A 44 12.06 -9.14 4.84
N LEU A 45 13.33 -9.34 5.19
CA LEU A 45 14.17 -10.39 4.60
C LEU A 45 13.63 -11.80 4.91
N SER A 46 13.23 -12.06 6.16
CA SER A 46 12.64 -13.35 6.56
C SER A 46 11.33 -13.63 5.83
N SER A 47 10.59 -12.58 5.42
CA SER A 47 9.37 -12.78 4.63
C SER A 47 9.61 -13.47 3.28
N LEU A 48 10.84 -13.41 2.75
CA LEU A 48 11.23 -14.12 1.53
C LEU A 48 11.23 -15.64 1.71
N GLU A 49 11.52 -16.15 2.91
CA GLU A 49 11.53 -17.59 3.20
C GLU A 49 10.12 -18.17 3.26
N THR A 50 9.17 -17.36 3.73
CA THR A 50 7.77 -17.75 3.93
C THR A 50 6.86 -17.26 2.82
N GLN A 51 7.43 -16.65 1.76
CA GLN A 51 6.63 -16.08 0.68
C GLN A 51 5.93 -17.19 -0.11
N GLY A 52 4.66 -17.41 0.20
CA GLY A 52 3.75 -18.16 -0.65
C GLY A 52 3.30 -17.34 -1.86
N GLY A 53 3.09 -18.00 -3.00
CA GLY A 53 2.53 -17.38 -4.20
C GLY A 53 3.53 -16.59 -5.06
N ARG A 54 3.06 -15.48 -5.64
CA ARG A 54 3.81 -14.67 -6.61
C ARG A 54 4.94 -13.88 -5.92
N PRO A 55 6.19 -13.92 -6.42
CA PRO A 55 7.29 -13.11 -5.89
C PRO A 55 6.97 -11.61 -5.90
N ASN A 56 7.31 -10.89 -4.83
CA ASN A 56 6.93 -9.49 -4.65
C ASN A 56 8.11 -8.56 -5.03
N PRO A 57 8.00 -7.79 -6.14
CA PRO A 57 9.07 -6.88 -6.58
C PRO A 57 9.22 -5.66 -5.67
N SER A 58 8.18 -5.23 -4.96
CA SER A 58 8.27 -4.11 -4.01
C SER A 58 9.12 -4.48 -2.79
N VAL A 59 8.96 -5.72 -2.28
CA VAL A 59 9.80 -6.26 -1.20
C VAL A 59 11.27 -6.26 -1.62
N HIS A 60 11.56 -6.77 -2.83
CA HIS A 60 12.92 -6.77 -3.38
C HIS A 60 13.49 -5.35 -3.49
N LEU A 61 12.73 -4.44 -4.09
CA LEU A 61 13.10 -3.03 -4.24
C LEU A 61 13.44 -2.39 -2.89
N ALA A 62 12.64 -2.64 -1.86
CA ALA A 62 12.86 -2.08 -0.53
C ALA A 62 14.14 -2.62 0.13
N LEU A 63 14.42 -3.92 0.00
CA LEU A 63 15.67 -4.53 0.48
C LEU A 63 16.88 -3.91 -0.23
N ARG A 64 16.83 -3.75 -1.55
CA ARG A 64 17.90 -3.12 -2.35
C ARG A 64 18.11 -1.64 -2.05
N LEU A 65 17.07 -0.95 -1.60
CA LEU A 65 17.13 0.43 -1.12
C LEU A 65 17.53 0.51 0.36
N SER A 66 17.56 -0.59 1.11
CA SER A 66 18.11 -0.60 2.47
C SER A 66 19.61 -0.26 2.47
N SER A 67 20.16 -0.08 3.66
CA SER A 67 21.60 0.17 3.87
C SER A 67 22.37 -1.10 4.25
N HIS A 68 21.68 -2.16 4.69
CA HIS A 68 22.26 -3.45 5.03
C HIS A 68 21.59 -4.54 4.19
N HIS A 69 22.38 -5.46 3.66
CA HIS A 69 21.96 -6.45 2.68
C HIS A 69 22.26 -7.88 3.12
N ASN A 70 21.47 -8.80 2.59
CA ASN A 70 21.85 -10.20 2.46
C ASN A 70 21.82 -10.56 0.97
N LEU A 71 22.96 -10.37 0.30
CA LEU A 71 23.06 -10.46 -1.15
C LEU A 71 22.71 -11.86 -1.65
N ALA A 72 22.99 -12.91 -0.89
CA ALA A 72 22.63 -14.27 -1.25
C ALA A 72 21.09 -14.44 -1.35
N MET A 73 20.36 -14.07 -0.30
CA MET A 73 18.88 -14.16 -0.29
C MET A 73 18.25 -13.19 -1.29
N GLU A 74 18.76 -11.96 -1.38
CA GLU A 74 18.29 -10.97 -2.35
C GLU A 74 18.48 -11.48 -3.80
N ASN A 75 19.65 -12.06 -4.13
CA ASN A 75 19.89 -12.62 -5.47
C ASN A 75 18.99 -13.84 -5.77
N ASN A 76 18.72 -14.68 -4.78
CA ASN A 76 17.76 -15.78 -4.94
C ASN A 76 16.34 -15.28 -5.22
N HIS A 77 15.93 -14.21 -4.55
CA HIS A 77 14.64 -13.57 -4.80
C HIS A 77 14.60 -12.87 -6.16
N LEU A 78 15.68 -12.20 -6.57
CA LEU A 78 15.84 -11.63 -7.91
C LEU A 78 15.66 -12.70 -9.00
N ASN A 79 16.24 -13.88 -8.81
CA ASN A 79 16.05 -15.01 -9.72
C ASN A 79 14.59 -15.48 -9.76
N SER A 80 13.90 -15.49 -8.63
CA SER A 80 12.46 -15.79 -8.57
C SER A 80 11.61 -14.74 -9.30
N LEU A 81 11.98 -13.45 -9.22
CA LEU A 81 11.34 -12.38 -9.99
C LEU A 81 11.57 -12.59 -11.50
N LYS A 82 12.80 -12.88 -11.91
CA LYS A 82 13.17 -13.09 -13.32
C LYS A 82 12.60 -14.36 -13.95
N THR A 83 12.13 -15.29 -13.14
CA THR A 83 11.55 -16.56 -13.61
C THR A 83 10.05 -16.57 -13.39
N LYS A 84 9.59 -16.72 -12.14
CA LYS A 84 8.17 -16.88 -11.80
C LYS A 84 7.36 -15.63 -12.13
N LEU A 85 7.77 -14.46 -11.62
CA LEU A 85 7.04 -13.21 -11.90
C LEU A 85 7.13 -12.82 -13.38
N HIS A 86 8.27 -13.04 -14.02
CA HIS A 86 8.41 -12.81 -15.46
C HIS A 86 7.44 -13.67 -16.28
N ASN A 87 7.32 -14.97 -15.97
CA ASN A 87 6.37 -15.87 -16.64
C ASN A 87 4.91 -15.47 -16.39
N ASP A 88 4.59 -15.04 -15.17
CA ASP A 88 3.26 -14.51 -14.84
C ASP A 88 2.94 -13.27 -15.68
N LEU A 89 3.88 -12.30 -15.76
CA LEU A 89 3.74 -11.10 -16.58
C LEU A 89 3.64 -11.44 -18.07
N GLN A 90 4.42 -12.40 -18.55
CA GLN A 90 4.35 -12.90 -19.92
C GLN A 90 2.97 -13.47 -20.24
N SER A 91 2.38 -14.25 -19.34
CA SER A 91 1.02 -14.77 -19.48
C SER A 91 -0.02 -13.66 -19.48
N SER A 92 0.04 -12.74 -18.51
CA SER A 92 -0.88 -11.61 -18.41
C SER A 92 -0.83 -10.70 -19.64
N LEU A 93 0.37 -10.37 -20.14
CA LEU A 93 0.55 -9.57 -21.36
C LEU A 93 -0.01 -10.28 -22.60
N SER A 94 0.25 -11.58 -22.77
CA SER A 94 -0.31 -12.38 -23.86
C SER A 94 -1.84 -12.41 -23.83
N ASN A 95 -2.43 -12.36 -22.64
CA ASN A 95 -3.88 -12.29 -22.43
C ASN A 95 -4.42 -10.85 -22.41
N SER A 96 -3.63 -9.86 -22.80
CA SER A 96 -4.02 -8.43 -22.86
C SER A 96 -4.52 -7.87 -21.52
N GLN A 97 -4.02 -8.38 -20.40
CA GLN A 97 -4.34 -7.87 -19.07
C GLN A 97 -3.54 -6.60 -18.77
N ALA A 98 -4.17 -5.66 -18.07
CA ALA A 98 -3.51 -4.44 -17.60
C ALA A 98 -2.52 -4.78 -16.48
N VAL A 99 -1.22 -4.59 -16.73
CA VAL A 99 -0.15 -4.94 -15.78
C VAL A 99 0.78 -3.78 -15.45
N THR A 100 0.39 -2.55 -15.78
CA THR A 100 1.19 -1.32 -15.64
C THR A 100 1.94 -1.24 -14.31
N GLY A 101 1.23 -1.38 -13.18
CA GLY A 101 1.84 -1.26 -11.86
C GLY A 101 2.83 -2.38 -11.54
N LEU A 102 2.51 -3.63 -11.90
CA LEU A 102 3.37 -4.77 -11.62
C LEU A 102 4.62 -4.76 -12.52
N LEU A 103 4.47 -4.40 -13.80
CA LEU A 103 5.56 -4.24 -14.75
C LEU A 103 6.50 -3.09 -14.33
N ALA A 104 5.94 -2.00 -13.83
CA ALA A 104 6.71 -0.89 -13.27
C ALA A 104 7.50 -1.29 -12.01
N LEU A 105 6.89 -1.99 -11.06
CA LEU A 105 7.61 -2.50 -9.88
C LEU A 105 8.69 -3.52 -10.27
N TYR A 106 8.41 -4.42 -11.20
CA TYR A 106 9.40 -5.36 -11.72
C TYR A 106 10.60 -4.63 -12.33
N THR A 107 10.35 -3.57 -13.12
CA THR A 107 11.39 -2.70 -13.67
C THR A 107 12.23 -2.04 -12.57
N LEU A 108 11.59 -1.47 -11.54
CA LEU A 108 12.28 -0.84 -10.41
C LEU A 108 13.12 -1.85 -9.62
N ALA A 109 12.58 -3.05 -9.37
CA ALA A 109 13.29 -4.12 -8.65
C ALA A 109 14.55 -4.57 -9.40
N LEU A 110 14.43 -4.87 -10.69
CA LEU A 110 15.58 -5.24 -11.54
C LEU A 110 16.64 -4.13 -11.57
N LYS A 111 16.20 -2.88 -11.76
CA LYS A 111 17.11 -1.74 -11.78
C LYS A 111 17.80 -1.50 -10.44
N SER A 112 17.11 -1.74 -9.31
CA SER A 112 17.69 -1.61 -7.97
C SER A 112 18.77 -2.65 -7.66
N SER A 113 18.80 -3.75 -8.42
CA SER A 113 19.88 -4.75 -8.44
C SER A 113 20.90 -4.52 -9.56
N CYS A 114 20.89 -3.34 -10.19
CA CYS A 114 21.79 -2.97 -11.29
C CYS A 114 21.74 -3.96 -12.47
N PHE A 115 20.59 -4.62 -12.65
CA PHE A 115 20.39 -5.56 -13.75
C PHE A 115 20.21 -4.80 -15.07
N ASP A 116 20.78 -5.33 -16.16
CA ASP A 116 20.64 -4.74 -17.50
C ASP A 116 19.23 -5.02 -18.05
N LEU A 117 18.39 -3.98 -18.01
CA LEU A 117 17.01 -4.04 -18.48
C LEU A 117 16.87 -4.29 -19.99
N SER A 118 17.93 -4.05 -20.79
CA SER A 118 17.91 -4.31 -22.23
C SER A 118 17.89 -5.81 -22.56
N THR A 119 18.30 -6.64 -21.60
CA THR A 119 18.30 -8.11 -21.73
C THR A 119 16.96 -8.76 -21.37
N VAL A 120 16.01 -7.98 -20.83
CA VAL A 120 14.69 -8.47 -20.44
C VAL A 120 13.68 -8.18 -21.53
N SER A 121 13.10 -9.22 -22.09
CA SER A 121 12.13 -9.12 -23.18
C SER A 121 10.94 -10.02 -22.93
N PHE A 122 9.79 -9.67 -23.50
CA PHE A 122 8.60 -10.50 -23.54
C PHE A 122 8.25 -10.82 -24.99
N SER A 123 7.64 -11.98 -25.21
CA SER A 123 7.14 -12.42 -26.51
C SER A 123 5.61 -12.39 -26.50
N VAL A 124 5.01 -11.33 -27.01
CA VAL A 124 3.56 -11.12 -27.01
C VAL A 124 3.06 -11.16 -28.45
N GLN A 125 2.10 -12.04 -28.74
CA GLN A 125 1.50 -12.18 -30.09
C GLN A 125 2.54 -12.35 -31.22
N GLY A 126 3.61 -13.11 -30.97
CA GLY A 126 4.68 -13.36 -31.94
C GLY A 126 5.67 -12.19 -32.14
N ARG A 127 5.58 -11.12 -31.35
CA ARG A 127 6.55 -10.03 -31.32
C ARG A 127 7.37 -10.07 -30.04
N ILE A 128 8.69 -9.92 -30.19
CA ILE A 128 9.61 -9.84 -29.07
C ILE A 128 9.95 -8.38 -28.85
N GLU A 129 9.63 -7.85 -27.68
CA GLU A 129 9.96 -6.48 -27.29
C GLU A 129 10.56 -6.42 -25.89
N THR A 130 11.38 -5.41 -25.65
CA THR A 130 12.02 -5.23 -24.34
C THR A 130 11.01 -4.84 -23.27
N LEU A 131 11.34 -5.13 -22.01
CA LEU A 131 10.55 -4.74 -20.83
C LEU A 131 10.12 -3.27 -20.86
N LEU A 132 11.06 -2.38 -21.19
CA LEU A 132 10.82 -0.93 -21.22
C LEU A 132 9.91 -0.52 -22.40
N MET A 133 9.94 -1.25 -23.52
CA MET A 133 9.01 -1.01 -24.63
C MET A 133 7.59 -1.40 -24.25
N HIS A 134 7.39 -2.58 -23.65
CA HIS A 134 6.08 -2.99 -23.17
C HIS A 134 5.53 -2.05 -22.10
N LEU A 135 6.38 -1.57 -21.18
CA LEU A 135 5.94 -0.57 -20.20
C LEU A 135 5.48 0.72 -20.87
N LYS A 136 6.17 1.19 -21.92
CA LYS A 136 5.69 2.34 -22.71
C LYS A 136 4.34 2.06 -23.36
N GLN A 137 4.15 0.89 -23.95
CA GLN A 137 2.88 0.51 -24.58
C GLN A 137 1.73 0.45 -23.58
N GLN A 138 1.95 -0.14 -22.40
CA GLN A 138 0.97 -0.14 -21.30
C GLN A 138 0.60 1.30 -20.90
N MET A 139 1.58 2.21 -20.80
CA MET A 139 1.31 3.62 -20.49
C MET A 139 0.49 4.34 -21.58
N GLU A 140 0.68 4.00 -22.86
CA GLU A 140 -0.15 4.52 -23.94
C GLU A 140 -1.58 3.98 -23.85
N GLN A 141 -1.77 2.68 -23.57
CA GLN A 141 -3.10 2.09 -23.36
C GLN A 141 -3.84 2.74 -22.18
N GLU A 142 -3.15 2.98 -21.07
CA GLU A 142 -3.71 3.69 -19.92
C GLU A 142 -4.17 5.10 -20.30
N LYS A 143 -3.37 5.84 -21.07
CA LYS A 143 -3.73 7.18 -21.57
C LYS A 143 -4.92 7.13 -22.51
N ASP A 144 -4.96 6.17 -23.44
CA ASP A 144 -6.04 6.05 -24.42
C ASP A 144 -7.36 5.70 -23.74
N HIS A 145 -7.33 4.88 -22.70
CA HIS A 145 -8.50 4.58 -21.88
C HIS A 145 -9.09 5.84 -21.21
N MET A 146 -8.24 6.79 -20.81
CA MET A 146 -8.69 8.08 -20.24
C MET A 146 -9.38 9.00 -21.26
N ALA A 147 -9.35 8.70 -22.56
CA ALA A 147 -10.09 9.49 -23.55
C ALA A 147 -11.60 9.20 -23.53
N TYR A 148 -12.00 8.02 -23.03
CA TYR A 148 -13.39 7.55 -23.06
C TYR A 148 -13.92 7.14 -21.68
N SER A 149 -13.13 7.31 -20.62
CA SER A 149 -13.52 7.01 -19.24
C SER A 149 -12.99 8.06 -18.28
N ALA A 150 -13.52 8.09 -17.06
CA ALA A 150 -13.14 9.05 -16.02
C ALA A 150 -11.75 8.79 -15.39
N GLY A 151 -10.86 8.00 -16.01
CA GLY A 151 -9.58 7.63 -15.40
C GLY A 151 -8.77 6.58 -16.16
N PRO A 152 -7.59 6.22 -15.63
CA PRO A 152 -6.75 5.16 -16.21
C PRO A 152 -7.48 3.81 -16.26
N LEU A 153 -6.98 2.90 -17.10
CA LEU A 153 -7.42 1.51 -17.16
C LEU A 153 -7.21 0.82 -15.80
N THR A 154 -6.11 1.16 -15.13
CA THR A 154 -5.86 0.75 -13.75
C THR A 154 -6.30 1.83 -12.75
N ASN A 155 -5.36 2.58 -12.18
CA ASN A 155 -5.60 3.68 -11.24
C ASN A 155 -4.41 4.66 -11.33
N TYR A 156 -4.59 5.90 -10.85
CA TYR A 156 -3.53 6.91 -10.95
C TYR A 156 -2.26 6.55 -10.17
N TYR A 157 -2.34 5.66 -9.18
CA TYR A 157 -1.16 5.15 -8.48
C TYR A 157 -0.29 4.31 -9.43
N GLN A 158 -0.87 3.33 -10.12
CA GLN A 158 -0.17 2.49 -11.10
C GLN A 158 0.30 3.30 -12.31
N TYR A 159 -0.51 4.25 -12.77
CA TYR A 159 -0.12 5.20 -13.82
C TYR A 159 1.13 5.98 -13.43
N SER A 160 1.14 6.55 -12.23
CA SER A 160 2.28 7.29 -11.68
C SER A 160 3.51 6.40 -11.54
N LEU A 161 3.32 5.16 -11.09
CA LEU A 161 4.40 4.18 -10.95
C LEU A 161 5.04 3.82 -12.29
N GLY A 162 4.25 3.71 -13.37
CA GLY A 162 4.77 3.51 -14.73
C GLY A 162 5.58 4.71 -15.24
N VAL A 163 5.09 5.94 -15.04
CA VAL A 163 5.85 7.18 -15.33
C VAL A 163 7.18 7.19 -14.57
N LEU A 164 7.15 6.86 -13.28
CA LEU A 164 8.33 6.81 -12.43
C LEU A 164 9.34 5.76 -12.92
N ALA A 165 8.89 4.53 -13.19
CA ALA A 165 9.75 3.43 -13.62
C ALA A 165 10.45 3.72 -14.95
N LEU A 166 9.74 4.32 -15.92
CA LEU A 166 10.35 4.78 -17.18
C LEU A 166 11.38 5.88 -16.92
N CYS A 167 11.03 6.88 -16.11
CA CYS A 167 11.90 8.01 -15.82
C CYS A 167 13.20 7.63 -15.10
N VAL A 168 13.12 6.81 -14.04
CA VAL A 168 14.33 6.37 -13.35
C VAL A 168 15.22 5.53 -14.26
N SER A 169 14.63 4.81 -15.20
CA SER A 169 15.33 4.00 -16.22
C SER A 169 15.86 4.85 -17.39
N SER A 170 15.84 6.18 -17.28
CA SER A 170 16.29 7.12 -18.31
C SER A 170 15.55 6.98 -19.65
N VAL A 171 14.32 6.46 -19.62
CA VAL A 171 13.46 6.36 -20.80
C VAL A 171 12.51 7.56 -20.81
N ARG A 172 12.56 8.35 -21.88
CA ARG A 172 11.67 9.50 -22.05
C ARG A 172 10.21 9.04 -22.05
N VAL A 173 9.43 9.66 -21.17
CA VAL A 173 7.98 9.47 -21.09
C VAL A 173 7.29 10.35 -22.14
N ASN A 174 6.23 9.84 -22.77
CA ASN A 174 5.41 10.63 -23.68
C ASN A 174 4.85 11.87 -22.95
N ASN A 175 4.91 13.03 -23.60
CA ASN A 175 4.47 14.30 -23.00
C ASN A 175 2.95 14.32 -22.75
N HIS A 176 2.14 13.61 -23.55
CA HIS A 176 0.71 13.47 -23.32
C HIS A 176 0.41 12.60 -22.11
N VAL A 177 1.16 11.50 -21.93
CA VAL A 177 1.08 10.64 -20.73
C VAL A 177 1.38 11.47 -19.49
N THR A 178 2.48 12.21 -19.50
CA THR A 178 2.86 13.08 -18.39
C THR A 178 1.82 14.19 -18.14
N ASN A 179 1.25 14.76 -19.22
CA ASN A 179 0.26 15.83 -19.10
C ASN A 179 -1.05 15.37 -18.46
N LYS A 180 -1.49 14.12 -18.70
CA LYS A 180 -2.64 13.55 -17.99
C LYS A 180 -2.41 13.49 -16.48
N LEU A 181 -1.20 13.11 -16.06
CA LEU A 181 -0.86 13.07 -14.63
C LEU A 181 -0.76 14.47 -14.00
N ILE A 182 -0.17 15.44 -14.72
CA ILE A 182 -0.13 16.85 -14.30
C ILE A 182 -1.56 17.39 -14.12
N HIS A 183 -2.43 17.16 -15.10
CA HIS A 183 -3.82 17.59 -15.06
C HIS A 183 -4.57 16.99 -13.87
N ALA A 184 -4.44 15.68 -13.65
CA ALA A 184 -5.08 14.99 -12.54
C ALA A 184 -4.64 15.53 -11.17
N ALA A 185 -3.35 15.86 -11.01
CA ALA A 185 -2.84 16.48 -9.79
C ALA A 185 -3.40 17.90 -9.57
N GLN A 186 -3.55 18.69 -10.64
CA GLN A 186 -4.06 20.06 -10.56
C GLN A 186 -5.55 20.12 -10.24
N HIS A 187 -6.33 19.16 -10.73
CA HIS A 187 -7.78 19.08 -10.54
C HIS A 187 -8.19 18.19 -9.36
N GLU A 188 -7.22 17.68 -8.60
CA GLU A 188 -7.45 16.84 -7.41
C GLU A 188 -8.20 15.53 -7.74
N ASP A 189 -7.92 14.95 -8.91
CA ASP A 189 -8.55 13.72 -9.41
C ASP A 189 -8.04 12.45 -8.73
N PHE A 190 -7.09 12.57 -7.79
CA PHE A 190 -6.50 11.44 -7.06
C PHE A 190 -7.41 10.98 -5.92
N ARG A 191 -8.61 10.52 -6.28
CA ARG A 191 -9.67 10.12 -5.36
C ARG A 191 -10.00 8.64 -5.52
N HIS A 192 -10.49 8.05 -4.43
CA HIS A 192 -11.11 6.73 -4.40
C HIS A 192 -12.45 6.86 -3.69
N GLY A 193 -13.52 6.92 -4.48
CA GLY A 193 -14.83 7.38 -4.01
C GLY A 193 -14.71 8.82 -3.51
N ASP A 194 -15.24 9.08 -2.31
CA ASP A 194 -15.25 10.43 -1.74
C ASP A 194 -13.90 10.86 -1.15
N SER A 195 -12.94 9.94 -0.97
CA SER A 195 -11.69 10.18 -0.25
C SER A 195 -10.50 10.45 -1.17
N GLU A 196 -9.67 11.44 -0.84
CA GLU A 196 -8.38 11.66 -1.49
C GLU A 196 -7.37 10.55 -1.11
N SER A 197 -6.55 10.12 -2.08
CA SER A 197 -5.54 9.08 -1.88
C SER A 197 -4.15 9.68 -1.71
N VAL A 198 -3.66 9.70 -0.46
CA VAL A 198 -2.30 10.13 -0.11
C VAL A 198 -1.25 9.31 -0.87
N ASP A 199 -1.45 8.00 -1.00
CA ASP A 199 -0.58 7.09 -1.74
C ASP A 199 -0.44 7.49 -3.21
N THR A 200 -1.55 7.88 -3.84
CA THR A 200 -1.58 8.32 -5.23
C THR A 200 -0.86 9.66 -5.39
N TYR A 201 -1.14 10.64 -4.51
CA TYR A 201 -0.41 11.91 -4.49
C TYR A 201 1.10 11.69 -4.32
N ALA A 202 1.50 10.82 -3.40
CA ALA A 202 2.91 10.52 -3.15
C ALA A 202 3.60 9.89 -4.37
N MET A 203 2.97 8.89 -5.00
CA MET A 203 3.51 8.25 -6.19
C MET A 203 3.60 9.22 -7.37
N ALA A 204 2.57 10.05 -7.58
CA ALA A 204 2.55 11.09 -8.60
C ALA A 204 3.65 12.13 -8.36
N GLY A 205 3.85 12.55 -7.11
CA GLY A 205 4.90 13.49 -6.71
C GLY A 205 6.29 12.97 -7.06
N MET A 206 6.58 11.72 -6.69
CA MET A 206 7.83 11.04 -7.06
C MET A 206 8.02 10.98 -8.59
N ALA A 207 6.99 10.54 -9.33
CA ALA A 207 7.05 10.41 -10.78
C ALA A 207 7.32 11.75 -11.49
N LEU A 208 6.54 12.77 -11.17
CA LEU A 208 6.65 14.11 -11.77
C LEU A 208 7.96 14.80 -11.37
N GLN A 209 8.43 14.57 -10.14
CA GLN A 209 9.72 15.10 -9.70
C GLN A 209 10.88 14.43 -10.45
N CYS A 210 10.80 13.13 -10.72
CA CYS A 210 11.76 12.45 -11.59
C CYS A 210 11.79 13.08 -12.98
N VAL A 211 10.62 13.27 -13.60
CA VAL A 211 10.48 13.89 -14.94
C VAL A 211 11.12 15.27 -14.97
N LYS A 212 10.85 16.10 -13.94
CA LYS A 212 11.46 17.42 -13.76
C LYS A 212 12.99 17.33 -13.67
N ASN A 213 13.52 16.46 -12.80
CA ASN A 213 14.96 16.30 -12.60
C ASN A 213 15.68 15.74 -13.83
N ALA A 214 14.99 14.94 -14.65
CA ALA A 214 15.54 14.38 -15.88
C ALA A 214 15.50 15.36 -17.06
N GLY A 215 14.86 16.53 -16.92
CA GLY A 215 14.73 17.50 -18.01
C GLY A 215 13.88 16.99 -19.18
N PHE A 216 12.96 16.06 -18.93
CA PHE A 216 12.10 15.52 -19.99
C PHE A 216 11.11 16.58 -20.48
N HIS A 217 10.87 16.60 -21.79
CA HIS A 217 9.92 17.53 -22.38
C HIS A 217 8.49 17.28 -21.87
N VAL A 218 7.88 18.33 -21.33
CA VAL A 218 6.48 18.37 -20.89
C VAL A 218 5.74 19.48 -21.63
N HIS A 219 4.41 19.38 -21.70
CA HIS A 219 3.57 20.40 -22.34
C HIS A 219 3.70 21.78 -21.69
N SER A 220 3.83 21.82 -20.37
CA SER A 220 3.96 23.06 -19.61
C SER A 220 4.86 22.86 -18.40
N ALA A 221 6.02 23.51 -18.39
CA ALA A 221 6.92 23.50 -17.25
C ALA A 221 6.32 24.20 -16.03
N THR A 222 5.56 25.28 -16.25
CA THR A 222 4.80 25.96 -15.18
C THR A 222 3.69 25.05 -14.63
N GLY A 223 2.99 24.32 -15.50
CA GLY A 223 1.99 23.32 -15.10
C GLY A 223 2.59 22.19 -14.26
N LEU A 224 3.75 21.66 -14.66
CA LEU A 224 4.50 20.66 -13.88
C LEU A 224 4.88 21.19 -12.49
N ASN A 225 5.40 22.41 -12.40
CA ASN A 225 5.75 23.03 -11.11
C ASN A 225 4.52 23.25 -10.23
N ALA A 226 3.40 23.70 -10.81
CA ALA A 226 2.14 23.88 -10.09
C ALA A 226 1.58 22.54 -9.57
N ALA A 227 1.64 21.47 -10.38
CA ALA A 227 1.25 20.14 -9.95
C ALA A 227 2.11 19.63 -8.77
N LEU A 228 3.44 19.78 -8.84
CA LEU A 228 4.34 19.40 -7.75
C LEU A 228 4.05 20.19 -6.46
N ALA A 229 3.82 21.51 -6.58
CA ALA A 229 3.44 22.35 -5.44
C ALA A 229 2.11 21.90 -4.81
N LYS A 230 1.11 21.60 -5.65
CA LYS A 230 -0.21 21.11 -5.22
C LYS A 230 -0.11 19.75 -4.52
N ILE A 231 0.66 18.82 -5.09
CA ILE A 231 0.90 17.50 -4.49
C ILE A 231 1.55 17.67 -3.11
N LYS A 232 2.62 18.46 -3.02
CA LYS A 232 3.30 18.72 -1.74
C LYS A 232 2.33 19.31 -0.71
N GLN A 233 1.51 20.29 -1.10
CA GLN A 233 0.48 20.87 -0.23
C GLN A 233 -0.49 19.80 0.28
N LYS A 234 -1.01 18.93 -0.59
CA LYS A 234 -1.97 17.88 -0.24
C LYS A 234 -1.38 16.84 0.70
N LEU A 235 -0.12 16.43 0.47
CA LEU A 235 0.59 15.53 1.39
C LEU A 235 0.74 16.16 2.78
N LEU A 236 1.21 17.41 2.87
CA LEU A 236 1.38 18.08 4.16
C LEU A 236 0.06 18.33 4.89
N ALA A 237 -1.00 18.69 4.16
CA ALA A 237 -2.34 18.90 4.70
C ALA A 237 -2.99 17.59 5.23
N SER A 238 -2.52 16.43 4.77
CA SER A 238 -3.03 15.13 5.20
C SER A 238 -2.38 14.63 6.49
N ARG A 239 -1.53 15.43 7.15
CA ARG A 239 -0.93 15.07 8.43
C ARG A 239 -1.96 15.05 9.56
N LYS A 240 -2.01 13.94 10.28
CA LYS A 240 -2.83 13.75 11.49
C LYS A 240 -2.08 14.17 12.75
N SER A 241 -2.79 14.32 13.86
CA SER A 241 -2.22 14.68 15.17
C SER A 241 -1.11 13.73 15.64
N GLY A 242 -1.18 12.44 15.27
CA GLY A 242 -0.14 11.45 15.55
C GLY A 242 1.10 11.51 14.64
N GLY A 243 1.23 12.51 13.77
CA GLY A 243 2.38 12.69 12.86
C GLY A 243 2.29 11.92 11.54
N HIS A 244 1.47 10.87 11.47
CA HIS A 244 1.18 10.15 10.22
C HIS A 244 0.60 11.06 9.14
N ILE A 245 1.00 10.83 7.89
CA ILE A 245 0.45 11.51 6.72
C ILE A 245 -0.53 10.55 6.04
N GLY A 246 -1.82 10.87 6.06
CA GLY A 246 -2.89 9.93 5.70
C GLY A 246 -3.13 8.93 6.82
N ASN A 247 -2.54 7.74 6.73
CA ASN A 247 -2.58 6.71 7.77
C ASN A 247 -1.20 6.05 7.93
N GLU A 248 -1.11 5.04 8.79
CA GLU A 248 0.10 4.31 9.11
C GLU A 248 0.77 3.72 7.86
N PHE A 249 -0.02 3.28 6.88
CA PHE A 249 0.41 2.61 5.66
C PHE A 249 0.75 3.57 4.52
N SER A 250 0.08 4.72 4.41
CA SER A 250 0.39 5.75 3.40
C SER A 250 1.62 6.61 3.76
N THR A 251 1.95 6.69 5.05
CA THR A 251 3.00 7.61 5.56
C THR A 251 4.36 7.33 4.93
N GLY A 252 4.72 6.07 4.71
CA GLY A 252 6.00 5.70 4.10
C GLY A 252 6.18 6.33 2.73
N LEU A 253 5.22 6.15 1.83
CA LEU A 253 5.26 6.75 0.49
C LEU A 253 5.22 8.29 0.53
N ALA A 254 4.44 8.89 1.42
CA ALA A 254 4.39 10.34 1.58
C ALA A 254 5.76 10.91 1.96
N VAL A 255 6.48 10.28 2.89
CA VAL A 255 7.85 10.69 3.25
C VAL A 255 8.81 10.50 2.07
N GLN A 256 8.73 9.38 1.34
CA GLN A 256 9.54 9.18 0.12
C GLN A 256 9.30 10.29 -0.92
N ALA A 257 8.06 10.71 -1.10
CA ALA A 257 7.71 11.80 -2.02
C ALA A 257 8.25 13.15 -1.54
N LEU A 258 8.12 13.47 -0.25
CA LEU A 258 8.66 14.71 0.32
C LEU A 258 10.19 14.79 0.16
N LEU A 259 10.89 13.68 0.42
CA LEU A 259 12.34 13.54 0.20
C LEU A 259 12.69 13.75 -1.28
N ALA A 260 11.97 13.08 -2.19
CA ALA A 260 12.18 13.20 -3.64
C ALA A 260 12.02 14.64 -4.13
N MET A 261 11.04 15.38 -3.59
CA MET A 261 10.75 16.77 -3.90
C MET A 261 11.68 17.78 -3.21
N GLY A 262 12.68 17.33 -2.45
CA GLY A 262 13.64 18.21 -1.76
C GLY A 262 13.00 19.02 -0.63
N SER A 263 12.02 18.44 0.06
CA SER A 263 11.38 19.08 1.21
C SER A 263 12.37 19.19 2.39
N PRO A 264 12.34 20.27 3.18
CA PRO A 264 13.19 20.41 4.36
C PRO A 264 12.83 19.35 5.41
N GLU A 265 13.83 18.94 6.20
CA GLU A 265 13.70 17.86 7.19
C GLU A 265 12.51 18.04 8.15
N THR A 266 12.31 19.27 8.61
CA THR A 266 11.19 19.66 9.49
C THR A 266 9.80 19.29 8.95
N GLU A 267 9.66 19.13 7.63
CA GLU A 267 8.39 18.76 7.01
C GLU A 267 8.12 17.25 7.02
N TYR A 268 9.09 16.38 7.32
CA TYR A 268 8.86 14.92 7.35
C TYR A 268 9.33 14.24 8.64
N THR A 269 10.12 14.89 9.50
CA THR A 269 10.56 14.30 10.79
C THR A 269 9.41 13.81 11.67
N PRO A 270 8.29 14.54 11.84
CA PRO A 270 7.17 14.02 12.64
C PRO A 270 6.59 12.71 12.09
N ALA A 271 6.60 12.55 10.76
CA ALA A 271 6.14 11.34 10.10
C ALA A 271 7.14 10.18 10.25
N LEU A 272 8.45 10.46 10.27
CA LEU A 272 9.48 9.46 10.59
C LEU A 272 9.29 8.90 12.01
N GLU A 273 9.03 9.76 13.00
CA GLU A 273 8.77 9.32 14.39
C GLU A 273 7.47 8.53 14.53
N ALA A 274 6.42 8.95 13.84
CA ALA A 274 5.16 8.21 13.79
C ALA A 274 5.38 6.79 13.24
N MET A 275 6.10 6.66 12.11
CA MET A 275 6.45 5.34 11.56
C MET A 275 7.31 4.50 12.51
N ARG A 276 8.31 5.10 13.18
CA ARG A 276 9.13 4.37 14.17
C ARG A 276 8.27 3.81 15.31
N THR A 277 7.29 4.58 15.75
CA THR A 277 6.30 4.12 16.74
C THR A 277 5.47 2.96 16.19
N SER A 278 4.96 3.06 14.95
CA SER A 278 4.23 1.95 14.30
C SER A 278 5.07 0.68 14.14
N VAL A 279 6.38 0.81 13.86
CA VAL A 279 7.31 -0.32 13.80
C VAL A 279 7.44 -1.01 15.16
N ARG A 280 7.58 -0.24 16.26
CA ARG A 280 7.64 -0.74 17.65
C ARG A 280 6.34 -1.43 18.05
N CYS A 281 5.20 -0.88 17.62
CA CYS A 281 3.88 -1.47 17.86
C CYS A 281 3.55 -2.66 16.94
N ASN A 282 4.49 -3.09 16.08
CA ASN A 282 4.30 -4.17 15.10
C ASN A 282 3.08 -3.97 14.19
N VAL A 283 2.80 -2.72 13.81
CA VAL A 283 1.73 -2.38 12.84
C VAL A 283 2.07 -2.91 11.45
N TYR A 284 3.35 -2.87 11.07
CA TYR A 284 3.81 -3.33 9.77
C TYR A 284 4.17 -4.82 9.80
N HIS A 285 3.17 -5.70 9.79
CA HIS A 285 3.39 -7.14 9.68
C HIS A 285 3.24 -7.67 8.25
N ASN A 286 2.51 -6.97 7.39
CA ASN A 286 2.42 -7.31 5.97
C ASN A 286 3.74 -6.97 5.24
N PRO A 287 4.37 -7.90 4.48
CA PRO A 287 5.61 -7.64 3.75
C PRO A 287 5.54 -6.47 2.76
N MET A 288 4.38 -6.28 2.12
CA MET A 288 4.15 -5.15 1.22
C MET A 288 4.14 -3.82 1.99
N ALA A 289 3.48 -3.77 3.15
CA ALA A 289 3.50 -2.59 4.03
C ALA A 289 4.93 -2.25 4.46
N MET A 290 5.67 -3.24 4.96
CA MET A 290 7.09 -3.09 5.31
C MET A 290 7.93 -2.54 4.14
N SER A 291 7.68 -3.03 2.92
CA SER A 291 8.41 -2.59 1.74
C SER A 291 8.20 -1.11 1.38
N GLN A 292 7.05 -0.53 1.74
CA GLN A 292 6.75 0.87 1.43
C GLN A 292 7.27 1.86 2.50
N VAL A 293 7.51 1.39 3.73
CA VAL A 293 8.03 2.21 4.83
C VAL A 293 9.54 2.13 4.98
N LEU A 294 10.16 0.98 4.66
CA LEU A 294 11.59 0.75 4.86
C LEU A 294 12.48 1.75 4.09
N PRO A 295 12.20 2.11 2.82
CA PRO A 295 12.99 3.13 2.12
C PRO A 295 12.94 4.50 2.81
N ALA A 296 11.76 4.93 3.25
CA ALA A 296 11.57 6.21 3.94
C ALA A 296 12.32 6.25 5.28
N LEU A 297 12.32 5.16 6.05
CA LEU A 297 13.09 5.05 7.30
C LEU A 297 14.61 5.06 7.07
N ASN A 298 15.06 4.62 5.88
CA ASN A 298 16.43 4.81 5.39
C ASN A 298 16.65 6.20 4.76
N GLN A 299 15.67 7.11 4.82
CA GLN A 299 15.68 8.43 4.19
C GLN A 299 15.95 8.38 2.67
N LYS A 300 15.45 7.33 2.02
CA LYS A 300 15.53 7.12 0.57
C LYS A 300 14.14 7.13 -0.05
N SER A 301 14.09 7.28 -1.37
CA SER A 301 12.87 7.17 -2.16
C SER A 301 13.10 6.25 -3.35
N TYR A 302 12.04 5.89 -4.05
CA TYR A 302 12.15 5.18 -5.32
C TYR A 302 12.97 5.94 -6.39
N LEU A 303 13.12 7.28 -6.29
CA LEU A 303 14.00 8.04 -7.20
C LEU A 303 15.48 7.71 -6.99
N THR A 304 15.87 7.27 -5.79
CA THR A 304 17.24 6.85 -5.47
C THR A 304 17.71 5.71 -6.39
N VAL A 305 16.78 4.89 -6.91
CA VAL A 305 17.08 3.81 -7.87
C VAL A 305 17.77 4.34 -9.14
N LYS A 306 17.50 5.58 -9.56
CA LYS A 306 18.13 6.19 -10.75
C LYS A 306 19.66 6.18 -10.69
N HIS A 307 20.21 6.34 -9.48
CA HIS A 307 21.64 6.51 -9.24
C HIS A 307 22.27 5.33 -8.46
N LYS A 308 21.55 4.21 -8.31
CA LYS A 308 22.07 3.01 -7.64
C LYS A 308 23.19 2.36 -8.49
N GLN A 309 24.31 2.03 -7.87
CA GLN A 309 25.50 1.49 -8.54
C GLN A 309 25.88 0.05 -8.12
N CYS A 310 25.31 -0.47 -7.02
CA CYS A 310 25.57 -1.84 -6.51
C CYS A 310 27.06 -2.17 -6.33
N LEU A 311 27.84 -1.22 -5.80
CA LEU A 311 29.26 -1.37 -5.51
C LEU A 311 29.49 -1.36 -4.00
N SER A 312 30.41 -2.22 -3.53
CA SER A 312 30.85 -2.27 -2.12
C SER A 312 29.69 -2.28 -1.11
N GLU A 313 28.68 -3.11 -1.37
CA GLU A 313 27.48 -3.18 -0.55
C GLU A 313 27.75 -3.92 0.77
N ASP A 314 27.16 -3.41 1.85
CA ASP A 314 27.23 -4.03 3.16
C ASP A 314 26.39 -5.30 3.21
N ASP A 315 27.05 -6.47 3.16
CA ASP A 315 26.46 -7.80 3.20
C ASP A 315 26.47 -8.41 4.62
N SER A 316 26.31 -7.58 5.66
CA SER A 316 26.34 -8.01 7.06
C SER A 316 24.97 -8.42 7.64
N LEU A 317 23.89 -8.35 6.85
CA LEU A 317 22.54 -8.68 7.36
C LEU A 317 22.36 -10.19 7.48
N VAL A 318 22.39 -10.67 8.72
CA VAL A 318 22.12 -12.08 9.04
C VAL A 318 20.73 -12.21 9.68
N LEU A 319 19.99 -13.26 9.30
CA LEU A 319 18.75 -13.66 9.96
C LEU A 319 19.07 -14.35 11.28
N GLU A 320 18.40 -13.93 12.34
CA GLU A 320 18.48 -14.60 13.63
C GLU A 320 17.62 -15.88 13.60
N PRO A 321 17.96 -16.91 14.38
CA PRO A 321 17.13 -18.12 14.51
C PRO A 321 15.69 -17.74 14.88
N LYS A 322 14.71 -18.41 14.27
CA LYS A 322 13.29 -18.19 14.59
C LYS A 322 13.03 -18.63 16.03
N ASP A 323 12.52 -17.72 16.85
CA ASP A 323 11.97 -18.09 18.16
C ASP A 323 10.82 -19.09 17.97
N PRO A 324 10.65 -20.05 18.90
CA PRO A 324 9.54 -20.99 18.85
C PRO A 324 8.21 -20.22 18.81
N VAL A 325 7.34 -20.60 17.87
CA VAL A 325 6.00 -20.02 17.75
C VAL A 325 5.25 -20.33 19.03
N MET A 326 4.97 -19.30 19.84
CA MET A 326 4.10 -19.44 21.01
C MET A 326 2.70 -19.81 20.50
N GLU A 327 2.21 -20.99 20.87
CA GLU A 327 0.88 -21.45 20.50
C GLU A 327 -0.15 -20.39 20.91
N LEU A 328 -0.98 -19.99 19.95
CA LEU A 328 -2.07 -19.08 20.23
C LEU A 328 -3.03 -19.79 21.20
N ASP A 329 -3.39 -19.13 22.28
CA ASP A 329 -4.39 -19.61 23.21
C ASP A 329 -5.75 -19.69 22.50
N THR A 330 -6.05 -20.87 21.95
CA THR A 330 -7.18 -21.12 21.04
C THR A 330 -8.49 -21.39 21.77
N GLU A 331 -8.48 -21.41 23.11
CA GLU A 331 -9.67 -21.76 23.90
C GLU A 331 -10.75 -20.66 23.90
N THR A 332 -10.38 -19.41 23.60
CA THR A 332 -11.33 -18.29 23.60
C THR A 332 -11.88 -18.00 22.20
N THR A 333 -13.20 -18.10 22.05
CA THR A 333 -13.91 -17.68 20.84
C THR A 333 -14.51 -16.28 21.01
N VAL A 334 -14.75 -15.62 19.88
CA VAL A 334 -15.31 -14.29 19.78
C VAL A 334 -16.47 -14.35 18.79
N ASN A 335 -17.63 -13.84 19.20
CA ASN A 335 -18.79 -13.75 18.34
C ASN A 335 -18.62 -12.60 17.33
N LEU A 336 -18.84 -12.90 16.05
CA LEU A 336 -18.76 -11.96 14.94
C LEU A 336 -20.11 -11.88 14.23
N THR A 337 -20.57 -10.65 13.98
CA THR A 337 -21.65 -10.39 13.02
C THR A 337 -21.02 -9.89 11.73
N VAL A 338 -21.28 -10.57 10.61
CA VAL A 338 -20.81 -10.16 9.28
C VAL A 338 -22.02 -9.75 8.43
N GLU A 339 -22.07 -8.47 8.06
CA GLU A 339 -23.09 -7.93 7.15
C GLU A 339 -22.50 -7.81 5.74
N VAL A 340 -23.03 -8.57 4.79
CA VAL A 340 -22.74 -8.38 3.37
C VAL A 340 -23.76 -7.40 2.80
N VAL A 341 -23.27 -6.29 2.26
CA VAL A 341 -24.09 -5.25 1.62
C VAL A 341 -23.81 -5.28 0.12
N THR A 342 -24.78 -5.75 -0.66
CA THR A 342 -24.68 -5.83 -2.12
C THR A 342 -24.65 -4.43 -2.75
N PHE A 343 -24.31 -4.35 -4.04
CA PHE A 343 -24.35 -3.08 -4.77
C PHE A 343 -25.77 -2.49 -4.84
N SER A 344 -26.80 -3.34 -4.80
CA SER A 344 -28.22 -2.93 -4.71
C SER A 344 -28.67 -2.53 -3.29
N ASN A 345 -27.74 -2.37 -2.35
CA ASN A 345 -27.99 -2.08 -0.93
C ASN A 345 -28.82 -3.14 -0.19
N LYS A 346 -28.86 -4.39 -0.70
CA LYS A 346 -29.42 -5.51 0.05
C LYS A 346 -28.43 -5.92 1.13
N ILE A 347 -28.91 -6.00 2.37
CA ILE A 347 -28.12 -6.41 3.53
C ILE A 347 -28.42 -7.88 3.83
N VAL A 348 -27.39 -8.71 3.92
CA VAL A 348 -27.47 -10.11 4.32
C VAL A 348 -26.58 -10.32 5.55
N PRO A 349 -27.16 -10.54 6.74
CA PRO A 349 -26.39 -10.76 7.97
C PRO A 349 -26.01 -12.23 8.14
N TYR A 350 -24.83 -12.45 8.69
CA TYR A 350 -24.28 -13.76 9.06
C TYR A 350 -23.67 -13.70 10.46
N TYR A 351 -23.67 -14.83 11.15
CA TYR A 351 -23.19 -14.94 12.53
C TYR A 351 -22.21 -16.11 12.63
N VAL A 352 -21.06 -15.87 13.26
CA VAL A 352 -20.03 -16.91 13.42
C VAL A 352 -19.23 -16.67 14.69
N ASP A 353 -18.93 -17.74 15.43
CA ASP A 353 -17.95 -17.73 16.50
C ASP A 353 -16.58 -18.12 15.96
N VAL A 354 -15.58 -17.27 16.20
CA VAL A 354 -14.22 -17.45 15.67
C VAL A 354 -13.19 -17.42 16.79
N PRO A 355 -12.09 -18.19 16.69
CA PRO A 355 -11.00 -18.10 17.66
C PRO A 355 -10.47 -16.66 17.79
N LYS A 356 -10.20 -16.24 19.02
CA LYS A 356 -9.65 -14.91 19.30
C LYS A 356 -8.26 -14.80 18.64
N GLY A 357 -8.07 -13.74 17.86
CA GLY A 357 -6.83 -13.54 17.09
C GLY A 357 -6.85 -14.16 15.69
N SER A 358 -7.96 -14.74 15.25
CA SER A 358 -8.13 -15.08 13.84
C SER A 358 -8.12 -13.85 12.94
N THR A 359 -7.67 -14.02 11.70
CA THR A 359 -7.80 -12.98 10.67
C THR A 359 -9.26 -12.88 10.20
N LEU A 360 -9.64 -11.75 9.60
CA LEU A 360 -10.96 -11.65 8.97
C LEU A 360 -11.12 -12.72 7.87
N LEU A 361 -10.08 -13.00 7.09
CA LEU A 361 -10.13 -14.02 6.04
C LEU A 361 -10.39 -15.43 6.60
N GLU A 362 -9.75 -15.78 7.72
CA GLU A 362 -10.04 -17.03 8.46
C GLU A 362 -11.49 -17.07 8.95
N ALA A 363 -12.00 -15.95 9.48
CA ALA A 363 -13.39 -15.84 9.90
C ALA A 363 -14.37 -16.06 8.74
N LEU A 364 -14.09 -15.51 7.55
CA LEU A 364 -14.88 -15.76 6.34
C LEU A 364 -14.79 -17.22 5.90
N GLY A 365 -13.62 -17.85 6.05
CA GLY A 365 -13.44 -19.29 5.81
C GLY A 365 -14.32 -20.14 6.70
N ILE A 366 -14.32 -19.89 8.01
CA ILE A 366 -15.19 -20.58 8.98
C ILE A 366 -16.66 -20.35 8.63
N LEU A 367 -17.03 -19.13 8.24
CA LEU A 367 -18.40 -18.81 7.87
C LEU A 367 -18.87 -19.58 6.64
N ARG A 368 -18.03 -19.65 5.59
CA ARG A 368 -18.28 -20.43 4.38
C ARG A 368 -18.49 -21.91 4.67
N ASP A 369 -17.71 -22.46 5.60
CA ASP A 369 -17.73 -23.90 5.90
C ASP A 369 -18.91 -24.29 6.81
N LYS A 370 -19.45 -23.33 7.59
CA LYS A 370 -20.52 -23.59 8.59
C LYS A 370 -21.90 -23.04 8.22
N THR A 371 -22.00 -22.11 7.28
CA THR A 371 -23.24 -21.38 7.01
C THR A 371 -23.64 -21.50 5.56
N ASP A 372 -24.79 -22.13 5.32
CA ASP A 372 -25.38 -22.21 3.99
C ASP A 372 -25.65 -20.81 3.41
N GLY A 373 -25.24 -20.60 2.17
CA GLY A 373 -25.47 -19.35 1.45
C GLY A 373 -24.46 -18.24 1.73
N PHE A 374 -23.39 -18.47 2.50
CA PHE A 374 -22.22 -17.58 2.50
C PHE A 374 -21.13 -18.15 1.58
N THR A 375 -20.74 -17.38 0.57
CA THR A 375 -19.60 -17.73 -0.30
C THR A 375 -18.70 -16.54 -0.52
N PHE A 376 -17.41 -16.79 -0.74
CA PHE A 376 -16.49 -15.74 -1.15
C PHE A 376 -15.34 -16.32 -1.98
N GLU A 377 -14.75 -15.46 -2.81
CA GLU A 377 -13.53 -15.75 -3.56
C GLU A 377 -12.55 -14.60 -3.42
N THR A 378 -11.26 -14.91 -3.61
CA THR A 378 -10.19 -13.93 -3.54
C THR A 378 -9.29 -14.01 -4.76
N GLU A 379 -8.75 -12.87 -5.17
CA GLU A 379 -7.68 -12.77 -6.16
C GLU A 379 -6.34 -12.55 -5.46
N SER A 380 -5.26 -13.09 -6.04
CA SER A 380 -3.91 -12.88 -5.51
C SER A 380 -3.42 -11.47 -5.83
N SER A 381 -2.86 -10.78 -4.84
CA SER A 381 -2.25 -9.45 -5.01
C SER A 381 -0.91 -9.35 -4.25
N LEU A 382 -0.13 -8.30 -4.53
CA LEU A 382 1.10 -8.03 -3.77
C LEU A 382 0.84 -7.74 -2.29
N TRP A 383 -0.38 -7.33 -1.92
CA TRP A 383 -0.82 -7.09 -0.55
C TRP A 383 -1.41 -8.33 0.12
N GLY A 384 -1.53 -9.45 -0.58
CA GLY A 384 -2.22 -10.65 -0.12
C GLY A 384 -3.57 -10.88 -0.84
N PRO A 385 -4.42 -11.79 -0.33
CA PRO A 385 -5.71 -12.12 -0.93
C PRO A 385 -6.65 -10.91 -0.94
N PHE A 386 -7.04 -10.47 -2.15
CA PHE A 386 -7.99 -9.39 -2.38
C PHE A 386 -9.39 -9.98 -2.59
N LEU A 387 -10.36 -9.55 -1.78
CA LEU A 387 -11.73 -10.06 -1.86
C LEU A 387 -12.40 -9.61 -3.17
N SER A 388 -12.75 -10.56 -4.04
CA SER A 388 -13.24 -10.29 -5.39
C SER A 388 -14.71 -10.67 -5.58
N VAL A 389 -15.16 -11.76 -4.94
CA VAL A 389 -16.56 -12.24 -5.00
C VAL A 389 -17.07 -12.47 -3.59
N VAL A 390 -18.29 -12.02 -3.31
CA VAL A 390 -19.01 -12.36 -2.07
C VAL A 390 -20.45 -12.68 -2.43
N ASN A 391 -20.95 -13.83 -1.96
CA ASN A 391 -22.31 -14.32 -2.25
C ASN A 391 -22.66 -14.34 -3.75
N GLY A 392 -21.68 -14.70 -4.59
CA GLY A 392 -21.81 -14.75 -6.05
C GLY A 392 -21.76 -13.39 -6.76
N GLU A 393 -21.67 -12.27 -6.03
CA GLU A 393 -21.54 -10.94 -6.62
C GLU A 393 -20.06 -10.58 -6.77
N GLN A 394 -19.63 -10.30 -8.01
CA GLN A 394 -18.26 -9.88 -8.31
C GLN A 394 -18.10 -8.36 -8.20
N ALA A 395 -17.01 -7.93 -7.56
CA ALA A 395 -16.54 -6.56 -7.54
C ALA A 395 -15.11 -6.52 -8.10
N ARG A 396 -14.92 -5.79 -9.20
CA ARG A 396 -13.66 -5.74 -9.93
C ARG A 396 -13.34 -4.33 -10.40
N GLN A 397 -12.05 -4.06 -10.56
CA GLN A 397 -11.53 -2.76 -10.95
C GLN A 397 -12.06 -2.28 -12.32
N SER A 398 -12.28 -3.18 -13.28
CA SER A 398 -12.82 -2.83 -14.60
C SER A 398 -14.22 -2.21 -14.53
N ASP A 399 -15.00 -2.60 -13.51
CA ASP A 399 -16.35 -2.09 -13.27
C ASP A 399 -16.33 -0.91 -12.27
N ARG A 400 -15.14 -0.48 -11.85
CA ARG A 400 -14.90 0.48 -10.75
C ARG A 400 -15.65 0.10 -9.48
N ARG A 401 -15.70 -1.20 -9.17
CA ARG A 401 -16.34 -1.74 -7.96
C ARG A 401 -15.33 -2.48 -7.09
N TYR A 402 -15.55 -2.45 -5.79
CA TYR A 402 -14.73 -3.18 -4.82
C TYR A 402 -15.52 -3.52 -3.55
N TRP A 403 -15.05 -4.53 -2.83
CA TRP A 403 -15.56 -4.88 -1.51
C TRP A 403 -14.87 -4.05 -0.43
N SER A 404 -15.56 -3.02 0.06
CA SER A 404 -15.13 -2.18 1.18
C SER A 404 -15.34 -2.92 2.49
N LEU A 405 -14.31 -2.93 3.35
CA LEU A 405 -14.33 -3.59 4.65
C LEU A 405 -14.39 -2.55 5.77
N SER A 406 -15.26 -2.76 6.75
CA SER A 406 -15.35 -1.90 7.94
C SER A 406 -15.65 -2.71 9.20
N SER A 407 -15.20 -2.22 10.36
CA SER A 407 -15.54 -2.75 11.69
C SER A 407 -16.26 -1.68 12.50
N ASN A 408 -17.47 -2.01 12.98
CA ASN A 408 -18.34 -1.11 13.75
C ASN A 408 -18.53 0.26 13.08
N GLY A 409 -18.68 0.28 11.75
CA GLY A 409 -18.86 1.49 10.96
C GLY A 409 -17.58 2.23 10.57
N ASN A 410 -16.42 1.83 11.09
CA ASN A 410 -15.13 2.44 10.73
C ASN A 410 -14.45 1.61 9.64
N ALA A 411 -14.01 2.26 8.55
CA ALA A 411 -13.26 1.60 7.48
C ALA A 411 -12.00 0.92 8.04
N LEU A 412 -11.73 -0.30 7.59
CA LEU A 412 -10.49 -0.98 7.94
C LEU A 412 -9.30 -0.35 7.21
N THR A 413 -8.17 -0.29 7.90
CA THR A 413 -6.88 0.14 7.34
C THR A 413 -6.04 -1.03 6.82
N GLU A 414 -6.52 -2.26 7.01
CA GLU A 414 -5.84 -3.52 6.69
C GLU A 414 -6.74 -4.43 5.85
N GLY A 415 -6.11 -5.32 5.08
CA GLY A 415 -6.83 -6.34 4.30
C GLY A 415 -7.39 -7.47 5.17
N ALA A 416 -8.22 -8.33 4.57
CA ALA A 416 -8.87 -9.41 5.30
C ALA A 416 -7.89 -10.43 5.91
N SER A 417 -6.75 -10.68 5.25
CA SER A 417 -5.70 -11.58 5.75
C SER A 417 -4.86 -10.99 6.88
N ASP A 418 -4.94 -9.69 7.10
CA ASP A 418 -4.10 -8.96 8.03
C ASP A 418 -4.88 -8.53 9.28
N PHE A 419 -6.11 -8.06 9.09
CA PHE A 419 -6.95 -7.58 10.18
C PHE A 419 -7.33 -8.70 11.17
N LYS A 420 -6.97 -8.51 12.44
CA LYS A 420 -7.16 -9.50 13.52
C LYS A 420 -8.43 -9.25 14.34
N ILE A 421 -9.24 -10.28 14.52
CA ILE A 421 -10.46 -10.26 15.34
C ILE A 421 -10.10 -10.51 16.81
N LYS A 422 -10.17 -9.48 17.65
CA LYS A 422 -9.79 -9.58 19.09
C LYS A 422 -10.96 -9.50 20.06
N LYS A 423 -12.10 -9.00 19.61
CA LYS A 423 -13.30 -8.73 20.42
C LYS A 423 -14.55 -8.82 19.56
N ALA A 424 -15.70 -8.99 20.21
CA ALA A 424 -16.98 -9.01 19.51
C ALA A 424 -17.18 -7.68 18.77
N GLN A 425 -17.55 -7.78 17.50
CA GLN A 425 -17.69 -6.63 16.63
C GLN A 425 -18.56 -6.98 15.41
N LYS A 426 -19.05 -5.93 14.76
CA LYS A 426 -19.75 -6.04 13.48
C LYS A 426 -18.80 -5.72 12.34
N ILE A 427 -18.62 -6.66 11.42
CA ILE A 427 -17.90 -6.46 10.17
C ILE A 427 -18.92 -6.20 9.07
N THR A 428 -18.73 -5.13 8.31
CA THR A 428 -19.53 -4.85 7.13
C THR A 428 -18.65 -4.98 5.89
N ILE A 429 -19.07 -5.83 4.96
CA ILE A 429 -18.46 -6.08 3.65
C ILE A 429 -19.40 -5.50 2.61
N GLN A 430 -19.07 -4.35 2.05
CA GLN A 430 -19.97 -3.58 1.18
C GLN A 430 -19.41 -3.44 -0.23
N ASN A 431 -20.21 -3.79 -1.25
CA ASN A 431 -19.84 -3.52 -2.63
C ASN A 431 -20.05 -2.04 -2.95
N LYS A 432 -18.97 -1.31 -3.22
CA LYS A 432 -18.99 0.12 -3.53
C LYS A 432 -18.42 0.41 -4.90
N SER A 433 -18.93 1.45 -5.56
CA SER A 433 -18.33 2.04 -6.75
C SER A 433 -17.42 3.23 -6.43
N TYR A 434 -16.51 3.58 -7.34
CA TYR A 434 -15.62 4.76 -7.21
C TYR A 434 -15.28 5.46 -8.53
#